data_AF-A0A383ESZ7-F1
#
_entry.id   AF-A0A383ESZ7-F1
#
_cell.length_a   1.000
_cell.length_b   1.000
_cell.length_c   1.000
_cell.angle_alpha   90.00
_cell.angle_beta   90.00
_cell.angle_gamma   90.00
#
_symmetry.space_group_name_H-M   'P 1'
#
loop_
_entity.id
_entity.type
_entity.pdbx_description
1 polymer ?
#
loop_
_entity_poly.entity_id
_entity_poly.type
_entity_poly.pdbx_seq_one_letter_code
_entity_poly.pdbx_strand_id
1 'polypeptide(L)' 'MQLNQGQIEEFNERGYLFIPNCFTSDEAKLLKREADLVCALDRKEVWRENSGVARTAFAAHQ' A
#
# COMPACT_ATOMS: atom_id res chain seq x y z
N MET A 1 4.55 -10.71 -12.82
CA MET A 1 5.95 -10.95 -12.42
C MET A 1 6.05 -12.37 -11.88
N GLN A 2 7.11 -13.10 -12.20
CA GLN A 2 7.41 -14.42 -11.63
C GLN A 2 8.74 -14.32 -10.88
N LEU A 3 8.84 -14.91 -9.69
CA LEU A 3 10.09 -14.96 -8.93
C LEU A 3 11.02 -16.01 -9.55
N ASN A 4 12.33 -15.74 -9.54
CA ASN A 4 13.30 -16.77 -9.90
C ASN A 4 13.57 -17.71 -8.70
N GLN A 5 14.19 -18.85 -8.98
CA GLN A 5 14.46 -19.88 -7.97
C GLN A 5 15.26 -19.35 -6.78
N GLY A 6 16.27 -18.50 -7.01
CA GLY A 6 17.07 -17.91 -5.94
C GLY A 6 16.27 -16.96 -5.05
N GLN A 7 15.34 -16.18 -5.61
CA GLN A 7 14.43 -15.34 -4.83
C GLN A 7 13.45 -16.17 -4.01
N ILE A 8 12.98 -17.30 -4.53
CA ILE A 8 12.11 -18.21 -3.77
C ILE A 8 12.87 -18.81 -2.58
N GLU A 9 14.12 -19.22 -2.78
CA GLU A 9 14.99 -19.73 -1.72
C GLU A 9 15.28 -18.67 -0.66
N GLU A 10 15.63 -17.45 -1.07
CA GLU A 10 15.84 -16.32 -0.16
C GLU A 10 14.58 -16.01 0.66
N PHE A 11 13.39 -16.03 0.03
CA PHE A 11 12.14 -15.84 0.75
C PHE A 11 11.92 -16.93 1.80
N ASN A 12 12.16 -18.19 1.45
CA ASN A 12 11.99 -19.31 2.37
C ASN A 12 12.94 -19.24 3.57
N GLU A 13 14.15 -18.73 3.37
CA GLU A 13 15.13 -18.55 4.46
C GLU A 13 14.84 -17.32 5.33
N ARG A 14 14.51 -16.18 4.70
CA ARG A 14 14.43 -14.87 5.38
C ARG A 14 13.01 -14.46 5.78
N GLY A 15 12.00 -15.09 5.19
CA GLY A 15 10.59 -14.75 5.37
C GLY A 15 10.12 -13.50 4.63
N TYR A 16 10.99 -12.85 3.83
CA TYR A 16 10.64 -11.66 3.03
C TYR A 16 11.58 -11.49 1.83
N LEU A 17 11.15 -10.69 0.85
CA LEU A 17 11.96 -10.23 -0.26
C LEU A 17 11.87 -8.72 -0.40
N PHE A 18 12.98 -8.08 -0.76
CA PHE A 18 12.99 -6.69 -1.18
C PHE A 18 12.98 -6.63 -2.71
N ILE A 19 11.90 -6.10 -3.28
CA ILE A 19 11.73 -5.96 -4.73
C ILE A 19 11.71 -4.46 -5.05
N PRO A 20 12.85 -3.87 -5.46
CA PRO A 20 12.91 -2.45 -5.76
C PRO A 20 12.23 -2.14 -7.10
N ASN A 21 11.84 -0.87 -7.27
CA ASN A 21 11.37 -0.33 -8.56
C ASN A 21 10.13 -1.04 -9.14
N CYS A 22 9.23 -1.56 -8.29
CA CYS A 22 7.92 -2.09 -8.74
C CYS A 22 7.03 -1.03 -9.39
N PHE A 23 7.25 0.24 -9.05
CA PHE A 23 6.56 1.39 -9.61
C PHE A 23 7.59 2.42 -10.06
N THR A 24 7.29 3.10 -11.16
CA THR A 24 7.95 4.35 -11.51
C THR A 24 7.64 5.43 -10.47
N SER A 25 8.44 6.50 -10.44
CA SER A 25 8.18 7.62 -9.54
C SER A 25 6.82 8.26 -9.76
N ASP A 26 6.32 8.29 -10.99
CA ASP A 26 5.04 8.92 -11.32
C ASP A 26 3.85 8.02 -10.96
N GLU A 27 3.97 6.70 -11.13
CA GLU A 27 2.97 5.74 -10.61
C GLU A 27 2.90 5.79 -9.07
N ALA A 28 4.03 5.85 -8.38
CA ALA A 28 4.05 5.96 -6.92
C ALA A 28 3.41 7.27 -6.43
N LYS A 29 3.66 8.39 -7.10
CA LYS A 29 3.00 9.68 -6.80
C LYS A 29 1.50 9.60 -7.02
N LEU A 30 1.07 8.97 -8.12
CA LEU A 30 -0.34 8.77 -8.42
C LEU A 30 -1.02 7.96 -7.31
N LEU A 31 -0.47 6.80 -6.95
CA LEU A 31 -1.01 5.94 -5.88
C LEU A 31 -1.11 6.68 -4.55
N LYS A 32 -0.08 7.46 -4.19
CA LYS A 32 -0.11 8.27 -2.97
C LYS A 32 -1.25 9.28 -2.99
N ARG A 33 -1.39 10.03 -4.09
CA ARG A 33 -2.46 11.04 -4.23
C ARG A 33 -3.85 10.41 -4.10
N GLU A 34 -4.09 9.28 -4.77
CA GLU A 34 -5.39 8.62 -4.70
C GLU A 34 -5.66 8.05 -3.29
N ALA A 35 -4.64 7.53 -2.61
CA ALA A 35 -4.77 7.09 -1.21
C ALA A 35 -5.13 8.24 -0.26
N ASP A 36 -4.53 9.43 -0.45
CA ASP A 36 -4.86 10.63 0.33
C ASP A 36 -6.32 11.05 0.11
N LEU A 37 -6.83 10.97 -1.13
CA LEU A 37 -8.23 11.25 -1.45
C LEU A 37 -9.19 10.26 -0.78
N VAL A 38 -8.90 8.96 -0.83
CA VAL A 38 -9.71 7.93 -0.14
C VAL A 38 -9.76 8.18 1.37
N CYS A 39 -8.63 8.53 1.97
CA CYS A 39 -8.54 8.86 3.39
C CYS A 39 -9.21 10.20 3.75
N ALA A 40 -9.51 11.06 2.77
CA ALA A 40 -10.23 12.32 2.97
C ALA A 40 -11.76 12.17 2.88
N LEU A 41 -12.26 11.04 2.37
CA LEU A 41 -13.70 10.79 2.29
C LEU A 41 -14.35 10.84 3.67
N ASP A 42 -15.55 11.43 3.73
CA ASP A 42 -16.39 11.44 4.92
C ASP A 42 -17.35 10.25 4.89
N ARG A 43 -16.83 9.09 5.29
CA ARG A 43 -17.57 7.84 5.36
C ARG A 43 -17.14 7.02 6.57
N LYS A 44 -18.02 6.13 7.03
CA LYS A 44 -17.85 5.36 8.28
C LYS A 44 -16.65 4.41 8.22
N GLU A 45 -16.27 4.02 7.02
CA GLU A 45 -15.17 3.11 6.72
C GLU A 45 -13.80 3.79 6.84
N VAL A 46 -13.76 5.14 6.87
CA VAL A 46 -12.53 5.88 7.16
C VAL A 46 -12.43 6.07 8.67
N TRP A 47 -11.63 5.23 9.31
CA TRP A 47 -11.42 5.28 10.75
C TRP A 47 -10.43 6.40 11.09
N ARG A 48 -10.87 7.31 11.96
CA ARG A 48 -10.13 8.51 12.36
C ARG A 48 -9.87 8.50 13.85
N GLU A 49 -8.74 9.08 14.25
CA GLU A 49 -8.50 9.43 15.64
C GLU A 49 -9.36 10.62 16.08
N ASN A 50 -9.38 10.89 17.38
CA ASN A 50 -10.02 12.09 17.95
C ASN A 50 -9.48 13.41 17.36
N SER A 51 -8.26 13.40 16.83
CA SER A 51 -7.64 14.53 16.11
C SER A 51 -8.24 14.76 14.70
N GLY A 52 -9.08 13.86 14.21
CA GLY A 52 -9.60 13.86 12.83
C GLY A 52 -8.67 13.18 11.81
N VAL A 53 -7.47 12.79 12.21
CA VAL A 53 -6.49 12.15 11.31
C VAL A 53 -6.95 10.74 10.97
N ALA A 54 -7.05 10.45 9.66
CA ALA A 54 -7.33 9.10 9.17
C ALA A 54 -6.17 8.15 9.51
N ARG A 55 -6.51 6.96 9.99
CA ARG A 55 -5.56 5.88 10.30
C ARG A 55 -5.70 4.70 9.35
N THR A 56 -6.92 4.42 8.91
CA THR A 56 -7.19 3.39 7.92
C THR A 56 -8.50 3.69 7.20
N ALA A 57 -8.56 3.30 5.92
CA ALA A 57 -9.77 3.35 5.12
C ALA A 57 -10.13 1.91 4.71
N PHE A 58 -11.18 1.36 5.32
CA PHE A 58 -11.71 0.05 4.95
C PHE A 58 -12.50 0.14 3.63
N ALA A 59 -12.68 -1.00 2.94
CA ALA A 59 -13.43 -1.05 1.69
C ALA A 59 -13.04 0.06 0.68
N ALA A 60 -11.74 0.33 0.53
CA ALA A 60 -11.21 1.40 -0.34
C ALA A 60 -11.51 1.21 -1.84
N HIS A 61 -11.97 0.02 -2.24
CA HIS A 61 -12.35 -0.32 -3.60
C HIS A 61 -13.82 -0.01 -3.93
N GLN A 62 -14.62 0.35 -2.93
CA GLN A 62 -16.02 0.78 -3.09
C GLN A 62 -16.07 2.30 -3.20
#